data_AF-A0A967LBM8-F1
#
_entry.id   AF-A0A967LBM8-F1
#
_cell.length_a   1.000
_cell.length_b   1.000
_cell.length_c   1.000
_cell.angle_alpha   90.00
_cell.angle_beta   90.00
_cell.angle_gamma   90.00
#
_symmetry.space_group_name_H-M   'P 1'
#
loop_
_entity.id
_entity.type
_entity.pdbx_description
1 polymer ?
#
loop_
_entity_poly.entity_id
_entity_poly.type
_entity_poly.pdbx_seq_one_letter_code
_entity_poly.pdbx_strand_id
1 'polypeptide(L)'
;IQRSHRGLDLVGIFAAGDQYSGFADERGQFNWHEVSSHHLDWSVHGEGGRAAKASYAGFDFEDQVLAERAEDMRESLSALAAGTKTLEPGEYPVFLSPSAMDELFSLLSWGGFSARAQHTRTTPLLKLVEGHTQLSDELAIGENTRDGLSPDFDGLGFRRPAVVPLVAAGRHAGALVSPRSAAEFDLEANGANAYESP
;
A
#
# COMPACT_ATOMS: atom_id res chain seq x y z
N ILE A 1 -5.91 16.51 17.00
CA ILE A 1 -7.12 15.65 16.88
C ILE A 1 -8.37 16.30 17.47
N GLN A 2 -8.54 16.41 18.81
CA GLN A 2 -9.80 16.93 19.41
C GLN A 2 -10.19 18.35 18.95
N ARG A 3 -9.21 19.23 18.72
CA ARG A 3 -9.47 20.60 18.26
C ARG A 3 -10.05 20.66 16.85
N SER A 4 -9.50 19.90 15.90
CA SER A 4 -9.99 19.87 14.51
C SER A 4 -11.34 19.17 14.39
N HIS A 5 -11.61 18.19 15.25
CA HIS A 5 -12.85 17.40 15.24
C HIS A 5 -13.89 17.91 16.24
N ARG A 6 -13.87 19.20 16.59
CA ARG A 6 -14.83 19.77 17.53
C ARG A 6 -16.26 19.56 17.04
N GLY A 7 -17.15 19.10 17.93
CA GLY A 7 -18.55 18.84 17.60
C GLY A 7 -18.81 17.55 16.83
N LEU A 8 -17.80 16.69 16.68
CA LEU A 8 -17.93 15.36 16.09
C LEU A 8 -17.80 14.29 17.17
N ASP A 9 -18.58 13.21 17.05
CA ASP A 9 -18.44 12.02 17.89
C ASP A 9 -17.42 11.07 17.27
N LEU A 10 -16.22 11.03 17.84
CA LEU A 10 -15.05 10.36 17.28
C LEU A 10 -14.66 9.16 18.14
N VAL A 11 -14.42 8.03 17.48
CA VAL A 11 -13.73 6.87 18.04
C VAL A 11 -12.60 6.45 17.12
N GLY A 12 -11.45 6.10 17.68
CA GLY A 12 -10.30 5.70 16.88
C GLY A 12 -9.15 5.19 17.71
N ILE A 13 -8.12 4.73 17.01
CA ILE A 13 -6.87 4.23 17.58
C ILE A 13 -5.75 5.10 17.03
N PHE A 14 -4.89 5.56 17.93
CA PHE A 14 -3.64 6.23 17.59
C PHE A 14 -2.47 5.37 18.06
N ALA A 15 -1.54 5.08 17.16
CA ALA A 15 -0.28 4.44 17.47
C ALA A 15 0.85 5.27 16.87
N ALA A 16 1.91 5.48 17.65
CA ALA A 16 3.11 6.15 17.17
C ALA A 16 4.33 5.65 17.96
N GLY A 17 5.49 5.69 17.32
CA GLY A 17 6.74 5.35 17.97
C GLY A 17 7.83 4.97 16.98
N ASP A 18 8.98 4.67 17.56
CA ASP A 18 10.17 4.27 16.83
C ASP A 18 10.18 2.75 16.63
N GLN A 19 10.65 2.34 15.47
CA GLN A 19 10.86 0.96 15.10
C GLN A 19 12.32 0.78 14.71
N TYR A 20 12.95 -0.23 15.32
CA TYR A 20 14.34 -0.57 15.08
C TYR A 20 14.41 -1.99 14.54
N SER A 21 15.18 -2.19 13.47
CA SER A 21 15.45 -3.49 12.89
C SER A 21 16.95 -3.65 12.72
N GLY A 22 17.48 -4.80 13.11
CA GLY A 22 18.90 -5.13 12.99
C GLY A 22 19.09 -6.55 12.48
N PHE A 23 20.12 -6.74 11.65
CA PHE A 23 20.57 -8.05 11.19
C PHE A 23 22.08 -8.16 11.40
N ALA A 24 22.54 -9.32 11.89
CA ALA A 24 23.95 -9.66 11.98
C ALA A 24 24.16 -11.16 11.78
N ASP A 25 25.26 -11.55 11.12
CA ASP A 25 25.61 -12.96 10.89
C ASP A 25 27.09 -13.28 11.23
N GLU A 26 27.46 -14.58 11.23
CA GLU A 26 28.84 -14.98 11.52
C GLU A 26 29.87 -14.59 10.43
N ARG A 27 29.40 -14.14 9.25
CA ARG A 27 30.24 -13.72 8.12
C ARG A 27 30.60 -12.23 8.21
N GLY A 28 30.12 -11.55 9.25
CA GLY A 28 30.40 -10.14 9.52
C GLY A 28 29.46 -9.18 8.82
N GLN A 29 28.35 -9.66 8.24
CA GLN A 29 27.31 -8.76 7.76
C GLN A 29 26.63 -8.08 8.94
N PHE A 30 26.38 -6.79 8.81
CA PHE A 30 25.61 -5.99 9.77
C PHE A 30 24.71 -5.00 9.02
N ASN A 31 23.41 -5.06 9.27
CA ASN A 31 22.44 -4.08 8.77
C ASN A 31 21.67 -3.47 9.96
N TRP A 32 21.36 -2.19 9.85
CA TRP A 32 20.57 -1.45 10.83
C TRP A 32 19.57 -0.55 10.12
N HIS A 33 18.34 -0.53 10.63
CA HIS A 33 17.27 0.34 10.16
C HIS A 33 16.52 0.89 11.36
N GLU A 34 16.19 2.17 11.29
CA GLU A 34 15.47 2.90 12.32
C GLU A 34 14.47 3.82 11.63
N VAL A 35 13.22 3.78 12.07
CA VAL A 35 12.16 4.62 11.52
C VAL A 35 11.15 4.98 12.59
N SER A 36 10.74 6.24 12.63
CA SER A 36 9.66 6.72 13.49
C SER A 36 8.42 6.95 12.65
N SER A 37 7.28 6.48 13.11
CA SER A 37 6.03 6.69 12.41
C SER A 37 4.86 6.89 13.35
N HIS A 38 3.77 7.38 12.78
CA HIS A 38 2.48 7.47 13.44
C HIS A 38 1.37 6.98 12.51
N HIS A 39 0.30 6.50 13.11
CA HIS A 39 -0.93 6.12 12.43
C HIS A 39 -2.12 6.41 13.35
N LEU A 40 -3.04 7.24 12.87
CA LEU A 40 -4.37 7.44 13.40
C LEU A 40 -5.39 6.80 12.45
N ASP A 41 -6.19 5.86 12.94
CA ASP A 41 -7.37 5.33 12.24
C ASP A 41 -8.60 5.67 13.09
N TRP A 42 -9.59 6.33 12.51
CA TRP A 42 -10.75 6.77 13.27
C TRP A 42 -12.02 6.86 12.43
N SER A 43 -13.13 6.79 13.14
CA SER A 43 -14.47 7.00 12.60
C SER A 43 -15.13 8.15 13.32
N VAL A 44 -15.92 8.91 12.57
CA VAL A 44 -16.83 9.90 13.12
C VAL A 44 -18.26 9.46 12.84
N HIS A 45 -19.09 9.45 13.87
CA HIS A 45 -20.49 9.07 13.77
C HIS A 45 -21.38 10.29 13.50
N GLY A 46 -22.27 10.14 12.53
CA GLY A 46 -23.38 11.05 12.27
C GLY A 46 -24.72 10.45 12.70
N GLU A 47 -25.80 11.13 12.33
CA GLU A 47 -27.15 10.67 12.63
C GLU A 47 -27.51 9.37 11.87
N GLY A 48 -28.43 8.60 12.45
CA GLY A 48 -28.97 7.39 11.82
C GLY A 48 -27.95 6.24 11.69
N GLY A 49 -26.93 6.20 12.54
CA GLY A 49 -25.94 5.12 12.60
C GLY A 49 -24.93 5.11 11.45
N ARG A 50 -24.83 6.22 10.71
CA ARG A 50 -23.85 6.38 9.63
C ARG A 50 -22.53 6.88 10.20
N ALA A 51 -21.42 6.45 9.60
CA ALA A 51 -20.10 6.90 10.00
C ALA A 51 -19.26 7.22 8.77
N ALA A 52 -18.44 8.26 8.89
CA ALA A 52 -17.32 8.50 7.98
C ALA A 52 -16.06 7.93 8.63
N LYS A 53 -15.23 7.23 7.85
CA LYS A 53 -13.94 6.68 8.29
C LYS A 53 -12.80 7.44 7.63
N ALA A 54 -11.75 7.71 8.39
CA ALA A 54 -10.51 8.28 7.89
C ALA A 54 -9.30 7.61 8.54
N SER A 55 -8.17 7.67 7.84
CA SER A 55 -6.86 7.33 8.37
C SER A 55 -5.86 8.42 8.05
N TYR A 56 -4.85 8.54 8.91
CA TYR A 56 -3.72 9.44 8.74
C TYR A 56 -2.49 8.75 9.29
N ALA A 57 -1.56 8.42 8.40
CA ALA A 57 -0.29 7.83 8.74
C ALA A 57 0.84 8.61 8.05
N GLY A 58 2.01 8.60 8.68
CA GLY A 58 3.18 9.27 8.14
C GLY A 58 4.37 9.22 9.09
N PHE A 59 5.43 9.93 8.69
CA PHE A 59 6.65 10.10 9.47
C PHE A 59 6.61 11.42 10.26
N ASP A 60 6.08 12.49 9.65
CA ASP A 60 5.89 13.80 10.27
C ASP A 60 4.41 14.09 10.50
N PHE A 61 4.07 14.49 11.72
CA PHE A 61 2.69 14.77 12.11
C PHE A 61 2.34 16.24 11.84
N GLU A 62 1.35 16.47 10.99
CA GLU A 62 0.92 17.78 10.52
C GLU A 62 -0.53 18.05 10.90
N ASP A 63 -0.76 19.09 11.72
CA ASP A 63 -2.09 19.48 12.17
C ASP A 63 -3.02 19.88 11.01
N GLN A 64 -2.46 20.41 9.91
CA GLN A 64 -3.24 20.79 8.73
C GLN A 64 -3.90 19.58 8.06
N VAL A 65 -3.18 18.47 7.92
CA VAL A 65 -3.72 17.23 7.33
C VAL A 65 -4.91 16.73 8.16
N LEU A 66 -4.82 16.82 9.49
CA LEU A 66 -5.95 16.47 10.36
C LEU A 66 -7.14 17.41 10.25
N ALA A 67 -6.92 18.69 9.93
CA ALA A 67 -8.00 19.64 9.71
C ALA A 67 -8.70 19.35 8.39
N GLU A 68 -7.95 19.11 7.31
CA GLU A 68 -8.46 18.72 6.00
C GLU A 68 -9.30 17.44 6.09
N ARG A 69 -8.78 16.40 6.76
CA ARG A 69 -9.53 15.15 6.98
C ARG A 69 -10.80 15.36 7.80
N ALA A 70 -10.80 16.27 8.77
CA ALA A 70 -12.00 16.56 9.54
C ALA A 70 -13.10 17.18 8.66
N GLU A 71 -12.73 18.07 7.73
CA GLU A 71 -13.68 18.65 6.78
C GLU A 71 -14.17 17.60 5.76
N ASP A 72 -13.29 16.78 5.19
CA ASP A 72 -13.65 15.66 4.30
C ASP A 72 -14.70 14.74 4.97
N MET A 73 -14.53 14.46 6.26
CA MET A 73 -15.47 13.65 7.04
C MET A 73 -16.81 14.34 7.27
N ARG A 74 -16.84 15.66 7.49
CA ARG A 74 -18.09 16.43 7.60
C ARG A 74 -18.86 16.39 6.29
N GLU A 75 -18.18 16.60 5.16
CA GLU A 75 -18.79 16.50 3.83
C GLU A 75 -19.34 15.10 3.58
N SER A 76 -18.56 14.06 3.91
CA SER A 76 -18.97 12.67 3.79
C SER A 76 -20.21 12.37 4.63
N LEU A 77 -20.29 12.84 5.87
CA LEU A 77 -21.48 12.68 6.71
C LEU A 77 -22.71 13.40 6.14
N SER A 78 -22.52 14.61 5.58
CA SER A 78 -23.59 15.36 4.92
C SER A 78 -24.10 14.62 3.68
N ALA A 79 -23.19 14.10 2.85
CA ALA A 79 -23.54 13.30 1.68
C ALA A 79 -24.26 12.00 2.06
N LEU A 80 -23.78 11.32 3.12
CA LEU A 80 -24.45 10.16 3.67
C LEU A 80 -25.85 10.52 4.17
N ALA A 81 -26.08 11.68 4.78
CA ALA A 81 -27.40 12.09 5.24
C ALA A 81 -28.41 12.37 4.11
N ALA A 82 -27.93 12.80 2.93
CA ALA A 82 -28.76 13.21 1.78
C ALA A 82 -29.56 12.07 1.11
N GLY A 83 -29.38 10.82 1.54
CA GLY A 83 -30.13 9.65 1.07
C GLY A 83 -29.40 8.86 -0.02
N THR A 84 -29.71 7.56 -0.12
CA THR A 84 -29.08 6.65 -1.06
C THR A 84 -29.72 6.77 -2.45
N LYS A 85 -28.90 6.77 -3.50
CA LYS A 85 -29.36 6.67 -4.89
C LYS A 85 -29.14 5.23 -5.38
N THR A 86 -30.19 4.62 -5.92
CA THR A 86 -30.06 3.35 -6.65
C THR A 86 -29.53 3.64 -8.05
N LEU A 87 -28.44 2.98 -8.43
CA LEU A 87 -27.89 3.08 -9.78
C LEU A 87 -28.40 1.90 -10.61
N GLU A 88 -28.84 2.19 -11.84
CA GLU A 88 -29.14 1.15 -12.82
C GLU A 88 -27.83 0.49 -13.29
N PRO A 89 -27.83 -0.82 -13.63
CA PRO A 89 -26.65 -1.49 -14.17
C PRO A 89 -26.11 -0.78 -15.42
N GLY A 90 -24.81 -0.53 -15.46
CA GLY A 90 -24.17 0.16 -16.57
C GLY A 90 -22.71 0.52 -16.29
N GLU A 91 -22.10 1.21 -17.25
CA GLU A 91 -20.74 1.73 -17.13
C GLU A 91 -20.79 3.15 -16.55
N TYR A 92 -20.01 3.39 -15.50
CA TYR A 92 -19.91 4.69 -14.86
C TYR A 92 -18.44 5.05 -14.65
N PRO A 93 -18.07 6.33 -14.82
CA PRO A 93 -16.81 6.81 -14.28
C PRO A 93 -16.85 6.68 -12.76
N VAL A 94 -15.88 5.95 -12.22
CA VAL A 94 -15.74 5.74 -10.78
C VAL A 94 -14.42 6.36 -10.33
N PHE A 95 -14.48 7.08 -9.22
CA PHE A 95 -13.30 7.49 -8.48
C PHE A 95 -13.04 6.48 -7.36
N LEU A 96 -11.85 5.90 -7.31
CA LEU A 96 -11.43 5.00 -6.25
C LEU A 96 -10.62 5.78 -5.23
N SER A 97 -11.06 5.76 -3.97
CA SER A 97 -10.29 6.32 -2.86
C SER A 97 -8.97 5.56 -2.68
N PRO A 98 -7.97 6.14 -2.00
CA PRO A 98 -6.74 5.43 -1.65
C PRO A 98 -6.99 4.10 -0.94
N SER A 99 -7.99 4.02 -0.05
CA SER A 99 -8.35 2.77 0.63
C SER A 99 -8.94 1.71 -0.31
N ALA A 100 -9.75 2.12 -1.28
CA ALA A 100 -10.28 1.19 -2.29
C ALA A 100 -9.17 0.70 -3.23
N MET A 101 -8.19 1.56 -3.54
CA MET A 101 -6.99 1.16 -4.27
C MET A 101 -6.15 0.16 -3.47
N ASP A 102 -5.97 0.38 -2.17
CA ASP A 102 -5.26 -0.56 -1.28
C ASP A 102 -5.89 -1.96 -1.30
N GLU A 103 -7.22 -2.07 -1.28
CA GLU A 103 -7.91 -3.36 -1.42
C GLU A 103 -7.62 -4.05 -2.76
N LEU A 104 -7.61 -3.29 -3.86
CA LEU A 104 -7.24 -3.83 -5.18
C LEU A 104 -5.78 -4.30 -5.21
N PHE A 105 -4.86 -3.53 -4.64
CA PHE A 105 -3.45 -3.90 -4.57
C PHE A 105 -3.21 -5.09 -3.64
N SER A 106 -3.94 -5.20 -2.53
CA SER A 106 -3.90 -6.36 -1.64
C SER A 106 -4.23 -7.66 -2.38
N LEU A 107 -5.22 -7.63 -3.30
CA LEU A 107 -5.53 -8.76 -4.16
C LEU A 107 -4.42 -9.04 -5.19
N LEU A 108 -3.81 -8.00 -5.76
CA LEU A 108 -2.69 -8.15 -6.71
C LEU A 108 -1.41 -8.66 -6.04
N SER A 109 -1.20 -8.35 -4.76
CA SER A 109 -0.06 -8.83 -3.98
C SER A 109 -0.04 -10.35 -3.83
N TRP A 110 -1.16 -11.04 -4.08
CA TRP A 110 -1.23 -12.51 -4.10
C TRP A 110 -0.69 -13.08 -5.43
N GLY A 111 0.62 -12.96 -5.62
CA GLY A 111 1.33 -13.54 -6.76
C GLY A 111 1.19 -12.76 -8.08
N GLY A 112 0.56 -11.59 -8.09
CA GLY A 112 0.51 -10.71 -9.27
C GLY A 112 1.91 -10.33 -9.75
N PHE A 113 2.76 -9.93 -8.80
CA PHE A 113 4.13 -9.47 -9.07
C PHE A 113 5.23 -10.49 -8.75
N SER A 114 4.85 -11.72 -8.38
CA SER A 114 5.80 -12.79 -8.04
C SER A 114 6.54 -13.30 -9.28
N ALA A 115 7.88 -13.31 -9.24
CA ALA A 115 8.71 -13.88 -10.29
C ALA A 115 8.40 -15.37 -10.49
N ARG A 116 8.24 -16.13 -9.41
CA ARG A 116 7.78 -17.53 -9.47
C ARG A 116 6.45 -17.63 -10.22
N ALA A 117 5.44 -16.87 -9.83
CA ALA A 117 4.12 -16.94 -10.44
C ALA A 117 4.11 -16.52 -11.92
N GLN A 118 5.00 -15.59 -12.31
CA GLN A 118 5.21 -15.23 -13.71
C GLN A 118 5.85 -16.38 -14.50
N HIS A 119 6.93 -16.97 -13.99
CA HIS A 119 7.62 -18.10 -14.62
C HIS A 119 6.73 -19.36 -14.73
N THR A 120 5.94 -19.66 -13.69
CA THR A 120 5.01 -20.79 -13.68
C THR A 120 3.67 -20.48 -14.35
N ARG A 121 3.49 -19.27 -14.89
CA ARG A 121 2.27 -18.83 -15.61
C ARG A 121 1.00 -18.88 -14.75
N THR A 122 1.14 -18.65 -13.44
CA THR A 122 0.03 -18.66 -12.46
C THR A 122 -0.32 -17.27 -11.94
N THR A 123 0.38 -16.22 -12.38
CA THR A 123 0.04 -14.83 -12.01
C THR A 123 -1.31 -14.40 -12.60
N PRO A 124 -2.15 -13.65 -11.86
CA PRO A 124 -3.34 -13.01 -12.41
C PRO A 124 -3.03 -11.95 -13.49
N LEU A 125 -1.78 -11.49 -13.57
CA LEU A 125 -1.32 -10.47 -14.52
C LEU A 125 -0.70 -11.05 -15.79
N LEU A 126 -0.92 -12.34 -16.10
CA LEU A 126 -0.23 -13.04 -17.20
C LEU A 126 -0.33 -12.31 -18.55
N LYS A 127 -1.50 -11.78 -18.91
CA LYS A 127 -1.68 -11.02 -20.16
C LYS A 127 -0.82 -9.74 -20.23
N LEU A 128 -0.58 -9.09 -19.09
CA LEU A 128 0.27 -7.91 -19.01
C LEU A 128 1.75 -8.31 -19.12
N VAL A 129 2.14 -9.38 -18.44
CA VAL A 129 3.51 -9.96 -18.46
C VAL A 129 3.89 -10.43 -19.87
N GLU A 130 2.95 -11.04 -20.60
CA GLU A 130 3.17 -11.48 -21.99
C GLU A 130 3.01 -10.36 -23.03
N GLY A 131 2.66 -9.15 -22.61
CA GLY A 131 2.47 -8.00 -23.51
C GLY A 131 1.21 -8.10 -24.39
N HIS A 132 0.25 -8.95 -24.04
CA HIS A 132 -1.03 -9.09 -24.74
C HIS A 132 -2.02 -7.97 -24.40
N THR A 133 -1.80 -7.25 -23.29
CA THR A 133 -2.58 -6.08 -22.90
C THR A 133 -1.67 -5.01 -22.31
N GLN A 134 -2.17 -3.78 -22.24
CA GLN A 134 -1.52 -2.66 -21.57
C GLN A 134 -2.54 -1.98 -20.65
N LEU A 135 -2.07 -1.48 -19.50
CA LEU A 135 -2.83 -0.56 -18.65
C LEU A 135 -2.72 0.87 -19.21
N SER A 136 -3.30 1.85 -18.54
CA SER A 136 -3.09 3.26 -18.88
C SER A 136 -1.58 3.59 -18.91
N ASP A 137 -1.14 4.39 -19.88
CA ASP A 137 0.24 4.86 -19.96
C ASP A 137 0.61 5.85 -18.83
N GLU A 138 -0.39 6.39 -18.14
CA GLU A 138 -0.22 7.18 -16.92
C GLU A 138 0.07 6.32 -15.69
N LEU A 139 -0.13 5.00 -15.76
CA LEU A 139 0.01 4.11 -14.61
C LEU A 139 1.46 3.60 -14.45
N ALA A 140 2.01 3.84 -13.26
CA ALA A 140 3.26 3.23 -12.80
C ALA A 140 3.04 2.56 -11.43
N ILE A 141 3.63 1.38 -11.25
CA ILE A 141 3.57 0.61 -10.00
C ILE A 141 4.98 0.13 -9.70
N GLY A 142 5.43 0.31 -8.46
CA GLY A 142 6.70 -0.23 -7.99
C GLY A 142 6.66 -0.47 -6.49
N GLU A 143 7.45 -1.44 -6.03
CA GLU A 143 7.73 -1.60 -4.61
C GLU A 143 8.70 -0.49 -4.20
N ASN A 144 8.28 0.41 -3.30
CA ASN A 144 9.08 1.54 -2.84
C ASN A 144 9.58 1.30 -1.41
N THR A 145 10.78 0.74 -1.31
CA THR A 145 11.44 0.48 -0.02
C THR A 145 11.98 1.77 0.59
N ARG A 146 12.48 2.71 -0.23
CA ARG A 146 13.14 3.94 0.24
C ARG A 146 12.23 4.82 1.08
N ASP A 147 11.00 5.01 0.62
CA ASP A 147 10.04 5.94 1.24
C ASP A 147 9.05 5.21 2.18
N GLY A 148 9.30 3.92 2.46
CA GLY A 148 8.46 3.05 3.28
C GLY A 148 8.92 2.87 4.72
N LEU A 149 8.16 2.10 5.50
CA LEU A 149 8.48 1.75 6.89
C LEU A 149 9.46 0.59 6.99
N SER A 150 9.40 -0.33 6.04
CA SER A 150 10.15 -1.58 6.08
C SER A 150 11.64 -1.36 5.90
N PRO A 151 12.50 -2.16 6.58
CA PRO A 151 13.94 -2.11 6.35
C PRO A 151 14.28 -2.40 4.88
N ASP A 152 15.42 -1.86 4.45
CA ASP A 152 16.03 -2.15 3.15
C ASP A 152 16.80 -3.49 3.13
N PHE A 153 16.48 -4.38 4.06
CA PHE A 153 16.99 -5.75 4.13
C PHE A 153 15.90 -6.72 4.60
N ASP A 154 15.99 -7.98 4.19
CA ASP A 154 15.11 -9.04 4.65
C ASP A 154 15.63 -9.75 5.91
N GLY A 155 14.85 -10.73 6.42
CA GLY A 155 15.23 -11.51 7.61
C GLY A 155 16.47 -12.40 7.45
N LEU A 156 17.01 -12.53 6.23
CA LEU A 156 18.24 -13.25 5.92
C LEU A 156 19.41 -12.28 5.60
N GLY A 157 19.19 -10.97 5.71
CA GLY A 157 20.19 -9.95 5.45
C GLY A 157 20.31 -9.52 3.98
N PHE A 158 19.48 -10.02 3.06
CA PHE A 158 19.53 -9.60 1.66
C PHE A 158 19.04 -8.17 1.53
N ARG A 159 19.85 -7.32 0.88
CA ARG A 159 19.50 -5.92 0.63
C ARG A 159 18.42 -5.80 -0.44
N ARG A 160 17.53 -4.85 -0.23
CA ARG A 160 16.41 -4.49 -1.11
C ARG A 160 16.78 -3.22 -1.86
N PRO A 161 16.54 -3.14 -3.17
CA PRO A 161 16.66 -1.89 -3.91
C PRO A 161 15.73 -0.81 -3.34
N ALA A 162 16.10 0.45 -3.56
CA ALA A 162 15.27 1.60 -3.17
C ALA A 162 13.87 1.52 -3.78
N VAL A 163 13.79 1.12 -5.06
CA VAL A 163 12.55 0.89 -5.79
C VAL A 163 12.71 -0.31 -6.72
N VAL A 164 11.72 -1.21 -6.75
CA VAL A 164 11.60 -2.25 -7.78
C VAL A 164 10.45 -1.89 -8.71
N PRO A 165 10.70 -1.54 -9.99
CA PRO A 165 9.64 -1.23 -10.94
C PRO A 165 8.88 -2.51 -11.32
N LEU A 166 7.55 -2.46 -11.23
CA LEU A 166 6.65 -3.59 -11.52
C LEU A 166 5.80 -3.32 -12.77
N VAL A 167 5.30 -2.09 -12.89
CA VAL A 167 4.64 -1.55 -14.08
C VAL A 167 5.21 -0.17 -14.38
N ALA A 168 5.57 0.08 -15.64
CA ALA A 168 6.04 1.38 -16.13
C ALA A 168 5.28 1.77 -17.40
N ALA A 169 4.69 2.97 -17.41
CA ALA A 169 3.86 3.46 -18.51
C ALA A 169 2.80 2.41 -18.97
N GLY A 170 2.13 1.79 -17.99
CA GLY A 170 1.12 0.77 -18.21
C GLY A 170 1.62 -0.58 -18.72
N ARG A 171 2.93 -0.79 -18.84
CA ARG A 171 3.56 -2.05 -19.31
C ARG A 171 4.23 -2.78 -18.16
N HIS A 172 4.29 -4.11 -18.23
CA HIS A 172 5.10 -4.91 -17.32
C HIS A 172 6.56 -4.44 -17.36
N ALA A 173 7.15 -4.23 -16.19
CA ALA A 173 8.51 -3.71 -16.04
C ALA A 173 9.41 -4.62 -15.20
N GLY A 174 8.84 -5.49 -14.37
CA GLY A 174 9.62 -6.35 -13.48
C GLY A 174 8.77 -7.23 -12.58
N ALA A 175 9.45 -7.88 -11.65
CA ALA A 175 8.86 -8.80 -10.68
C ALA A 175 9.61 -8.69 -9.35
N LEU A 176 8.95 -9.15 -8.30
CA LEU A 176 9.57 -9.42 -7.01
C LEU A 176 10.23 -10.79 -7.07
N VAL A 177 11.55 -10.84 -6.85
CA VAL A 177 12.40 -12.02 -7.03
C VAL A 177 13.04 -12.37 -5.68
N SER A 178 12.53 -13.44 -5.06
CA SER A 178 13.11 -13.98 -3.83
C SER A 178 14.45 -14.68 -4.11
N PRO A 179 15.36 -14.81 -3.12
CA PRO A 179 16.60 -15.58 -3.28
C PRO A 179 16.38 -17.01 -3.76
N ARG A 180 15.27 -17.63 -3.32
CA ARG A 180 14.88 -18.97 -3.78
C ARG A 180 14.56 -18.99 -5.27
N SER A 181 13.69 -18.08 -5.72
CA SER A 181 13.28 -18.03 -7.13
C SER A 181 14.40 -17.57 -8.06
N ALA A 182 15.29 -16.70 -7.57
CA ALA A 182 16.55 -16.40 -8.24
C ALA A 182 17.36 -17.67 -8.53
N ALA A 183 17.59 -18.51 -7.51
CA ALA A 183 18.31 -19.77 -7.70
C ALA A 183 17.55 -20.80 -8.57
N GLU A 184 16.22 -20.85 -8.47
CA GLU A 184 15.38 -21.82 -9.19
C GLU A 184 15.23 -21.48 -10.69
N PHE A 185 15.15 -20.19 -11.02
CA PHE A 185 14.83 -19.71 -12.38
C PHE A 185 15.97 -18.95 -13.05
N ASP A 186 17.18 -18.96 -12.48
CA ASP A 186 18.36 -18.22 -12.98
C ASP A 186 18.10 -16.72 -13.12
N LEU A 187 17.52 -16.12 -12.08
CA LEU A 187 17.21 -14.68 -12.01
C LEU A 187 18.10 -13.97 -10.99
N GLU A 188 18.19 -12.65 -11.10
CA GLU A 188 18.80 -11.80 -10.07
C GLU A 188 17.79 -11.52 -8.94
N ALA A 189 18.14 -11.87 -7.71
CA ALA A 189 17.31 -11.57 -6.54
C ALA A 189 17.29 -10.06 -6.27
N ASN A 190 16.13 -9.51 -5.95
CA ASN A 190 15.96 -8.09 -5.60
C ASN A 190 15.49 -7.87 -4.15
N GLY A 191 15.78 -8.84 -3.29
CA GLY A 191 15.45 -8.77 -1.86
C GLY A 191 13.96 -8.93 -1.54
N ALA A 192 13.16 -9.42 -2.49
CA ALA A 192 11.77 -9.76 -2.22
C ALA A 192 11.67 -10.87 -1.17
N ASN A 193 10.61 -10.79 -0.35
CA ASN A 193 10.32 -11.81 0.65
C ASN A 193 9.98 -13.18 0.01
N ALA A 194 9.89 -14.23 0.83
CA ALA A 194 9.63 -15.59 0.37
C ALA A 194 8.27 -15.80 -0.35
N TYR A 195 7.33 -14.85 -0.19
CA TYR A 195 6.04 -14.87 -0.88
C TYR A 195 6.06 -14.07 -2.20
N GLU A 196 7.12 -13.30 -2.44
CA GLU A 196 7.25 -12.37 -3.57
C GLU A 196 6.04 -11.43 -3.69
N SER A 197 5.62 -10.92 -2.52
CA SER A 197 4.56 -9.94 -2.34
C SER A 197 5.19 -8.61 -1.92
N PRO A 198 4.67 -7.46 -2.39
CA PRO A 198 4.95 -6.16 -1.79
C PRO A 198 4.56 -6.12 -0.31
#